data_AF-A0AAD9QQ99-F1
#
_entry.id   AF-A0AAD9QQ99-F1
#
_cell.length_a   1.000
_cell.length_b   1.000
_cell.length_c   1.000
_cell.angle_alpha   90.00
_cell.angle_beta   90.00
_cell.angle_gamma   90.00
#
_symmetry.space_group_name_H-M   'P 1'
#
loop_
_entity.id
_entity.type
_entity.pdbx_description
1 polymer ?
#
loop_
_entity_poly.entity_id
_entity_poly.type
_entity_poly.pdbx_seq_one_letter_code
_entity_poly.pdbx_strand_id
1 'polypeptide(L)'
;MAEDPNFEEEFYRALLLDETNQLKDLNPEMQEFVPKPGYVIKLRNNKEEKVFINVCTSDKIPSPREISDKELMKILESVDATQYRVPMSIGQAHVELDNKRQGCTVYDVAINPTFYSKLKNSELFHSFFLTIVFEGLESKYNIELERTWAVLKNKKCMGSLHPHCIRSKSKPVIMEMDDNQGEAIKEEDVNSDSKASTPKYKILREPPQGRPEFLVIEILLPGIKSTKDATLDVGEDRVLLHVNPAKYHLDINLPFEVDNDKCGAQFNRKTKVLTVTLPVLTES
;
A
#
# COMPACT_ATOMS: atom_id res chain seq x y z
N MET A 1 -0.14 -50.15 15.64
CA MET A 1 -1.07 -49.25 14.94
C MET A 1 -0.20 -48.29 14.15
N ALA A 2 -0.24 -48.38 12.82
CA ALA A 2 0.52 -47.48 11.96
C ALA A 2 -0.23 -46.14 11.88
N GLU A 3 0.46 -45.04 12.19
CA GLU A 3 -0.06 -43.69 12.00
C GLU A 3 -0.17 -43.44 10.50
N ASP A 4 -1.37 -43.05 10.04
CA ASP A 4 -1.68 -42.86 8.63
C ASP A 4 -1.16 -41.48 8.19
N PRO A 5 -0.08 -41.39 7.39
CA PRO A 5 0.58 -40.12 7.06
C PRO A 5 -0.33 -39.16 6.27
N ASN A 6 -1.43 -39.64 5.72
CA ASN A 6 -2.41 -38.81 5.01
C ASN A 6 -3.30 -38.00 5.97
N PHE A 7 -3.46 -38.43 7.23
CA PHE A 7 -4.30 -37.75 8.21
C PHE A 7 -3.68 -36.43 8.69
N GLU A 8 -2.36 -36.42 8.93
CA GLU A 8 -1.65 -35.20 9.32
C GLU A 8 -1.65 -34.15 8.21
N GLU A 9 -1.50 -34.57 6.94
CA GLU A 9 -1.53 -33.65 5.79
C GLU A 9 -2.93 -33.06 5.58
N GLU A 10 -3.99 -33.87 5.72
CA GLU A 10 -5.38 -33.40 5.66
C GLU A 10 -5.71 -32.45 6.81
N PHE A 11 -5.27 -32.76 8.03
CA PHE A 11 -5.46 -31.90 9.20
C PHE A 11 -4.74 -30.55 9.03
N TYR A 12 -3.49 -30.57 8.54
CA TYR A 12 -2.72 -29.35 8.31
C TYR A 12 -3.34 -28.49 7.20
N ARG A 13 -3.82 -29.11 6.11
CA ARG A 13 -4.58 -28.41 5.06
C ARG A 13 -5.87 -27.80 5.59
N ALA A 14 -6.61 -28.53 6.44
CA ALA A 14 -7.83 -28.04 7.05
C ALA A 14 -7.57 -26.84 7.98
N LEU A 15 -6.49 -26.88 8.78
CA LEU A 15 -6.09 -25.79 9.65
C LEU A 15 -5.69 -24.54 8.85
N LEU A 16 -4.89 -24.70 7.79
CA LEU A 16 -4.54 -23.60 6.89
C LEU A 16 -5.77 -23.00 6.20
N LEU A 17 -6.72 -23.84 5.77
CA LEU A 17 -7.98 -23.38 5.18
C LEU A 17 -8.81 -22.58 6.18
N ASP A 18 -8.93 -23.04 7.43
CA ASP A 18 -9.67 -22.33 8.48
C ASP A 18 -9.05 -20.97 8.79
N GLU A 19 -7.72 -20.90 8.94
CA GLU A 19 -7.00 -19.64 9.18
C GLU A 19 -7.15 -18.67 7.99
N THR A 20 -7.11 -19.16 6.75
CA THR A 20 -7.35 -18.32 5.56
C THR A 20 -8.79 -17.81 5.47
N ASN A 21 -9.78 -18.59 5.93
CA ASN A 21 -11.18 -18.17 5.98
C ASN A 21 -11.40 -17.12 7.07
N GLN A 22 -10.82 -17.30 8.25
CA GLN A 22 -10.84 -16.30 9.33
C GLN A 22 -10.20 -14.97 8.89
N LEU A 23 -9.09 -15.01 8.13
CA LEU A 23 -8.45 -13.82 7.57
C LEU A 23 -9.30 -13.13 6.47
N LYS A 24 -10.11 -13.88 5.72
CA LYS A 24 -11.05 -13.33 4.73
C LYS A 24 -12.22 -12.61 5.40
N ASP A 25 -12.73 -13.14 6.51
CA ASP A 25 -13.81 -12.53 7.29
C ASP A 25 -13.37 -11.23 7.98
N LEU A 26 -12.08 -11.10 8.32
CA LEU A 26 -11.51 -9.87 8.89
C LEU A 26 -11.36 -8.72 7.89
N ASN A 27 -11.42 -8.98 6.58
CA ASN A 27 -11.26 -7.94 5.55
C ASN A 27 -11.99 -8.27 4.23
N PRO A 28 -13.33 -8.09 4.17
CA PRO A 28 -14.17 -8.46 3.03
C PRO A 28 -13.88 -7.68 1.73
N GLU A 29 -12.97 -6.69 1.78
CA GLU A 29 -12.53 -5.91 0.62
C GLU A 29 -11.22 -6.42 -0.01
N MET A 30 -10.66 -7.56 0.40
CA MET A 30 -9.53 -8.18 -0.31
C MET A 30 -10.01 -9.25 -1.29
N GLN A 31 -9.58 -9.12 -2.54
CA GLN A 31 -9.79 -10.11 -3.59
C GLN A 31 -8.47 -10.75 -3.96
N GLU A 32 -8.45 -12.08 -3.90
CA GLU A 32 -7.37 -12.91 -4.44
C GLU A 32 -7.63 -13.23 -5.91
N PHE A 33 -6.59 -13.24 -6.73
CA PHE A 33 -6.65 -13.72 -8.11
C PHE A 33 -5.30 -14.27 -8.56
N VAL A 34 -5.33 -15.23 -9.48
CA VAL A 34 -4.12 -15.71 -10.18
C VAL A 34 -3.99 -14.97 -11.51
N PRO A 35 -2.88 -14.28 -11.77
CA PRO A 35 -2.69 -13.55 -13.02
C PRO A 35 -2.47 -14.50 -14.22
N LYS A 36 -2.77 -14.02 -15.42
CA LYS A 36 -2.54 -14.74 -16.68
C LYS A 36 -1.12 -14.45 -17.19
N PRO A 37 -0.32 -15.47 -17.57
CA PRO A 37 1.03 -15.28 -18.11
C PRO A 37 1.08 -14.33 -19.32
N GLY A 38 2.12 -13.49 -19.36
CA GLY A 38 2.37 -12.58 -20.48
C GLY A 38 3.74 -12.79 -21.12
N TYR A 39 4.72 -11.97 -20.73
CA TYR A 39 6.11 -12.09 -21.17
C TYR A 39 7.06 -11.99 -19.98
N VAL A 40 8.29 -12.46 -20.17
CA VAL A 40 9.31 -12.45 -19.12
C VAL A 40 10.42 -11.46 -19.47
N ILE A 41 10.72 -10.58 -18.53
CA ILE A 41 11.91 -9.74 -18.55
C ILE A 41 13.01 -10.44 -17.77
N LYS A 42 14.21 -10.45 -18.34
CA LYS A 42 15.44 -10.91 -17.70
C LYS A 42 16.37 -9.73 -17.51
N LEU A 43 16.88 -9.57 -16.30
CA LEU A 43 17.87 -8.55 -15.94
C LEU A 43 18.80 -9.09 -14.85
N ARG A 44 19.67 -8.24 -14.32
CA ARG A 44 20.46 -8.53 -13.12
C ARG A 44 20.28 -7.46 -12.06
N ASN A 45 20.69 -7.77 -10.85
CA ASN A 45 20.84 -6.79 -9.77
C ASN A 45 22.30 -6.29 -9.70
N ASN A 46 22.55 -5.35 -8.78
CA ASN A 46 23.89 -4.82 -8.50
C ASN A 46 24.93 -5.86 -8.04
N LYS A 47 24.50 -7.08 -7.66
CA LYS A 47 25.37 -8.22 -7.31
C LYS A 47 25.60 -9.18 -8.49
N GLU A 48 25.22 -8.77 -9.71
CA GLU A 48 25.22 -9.58 -10.93
C GLU A 48 24.33 -10.84 -10.87
N GLU A 49 23.43 -10.96 -9.89
CA GLU A 49 22.52 -12.09 -9.76
C GLU A 49 21.38 -11.98 -10.78
N LYS A 50 20.94 -13.11 -11.34
CA LYS A 50 19.86 -13.12 -12.33
C LYS A 50 18.52 -12.83 -11.65
N VAL A 51 17.81 -11.86 -12.20
CA VAL A 51 16.46 -11.52 -11.81
C VAL A 51 15.54 -11.70 -13.02
N PHE A 52 14.36 -12.27 -12.79
CA PHE A 52 13.32 -12.38 -13.78
C PHE A 52 12.06 -11.66 -13.30
N ILE A 53 11.36 -11.00 -14.21
CA ILE A 53 10.08 -10.35 -13.93
C ILE A 53 9.06 -10.91 -14.91
N ASN A 54 8.03 -11.56 -14.38
CA ASN A 54 6.89 -12.05 -15.14
C ASN A 54 5.89 -10.91 -15.27
N VAL A 55 5.78 -10.31 -16.45
CA VAL A 55 4.72 -9.33 -16.75
C VAL A 55 3.47 -10.09 -17.17
N CYS A 56 2.49 -10.10 -16.28
CA CYS A 56 1.26 -10.86 -16.36
C CYS A 56 0.04 -9.94 -16.47
N THR A 57 -1.14 -10.51 -16.72
CA THR A 57 -2.38 -9.73 -16.89
C THR A 57 -3.53 -10.20 -16.00
N SER A 58 -4.40 -9.28 -15.59
CA SER A 58 -5.64 -9.61 -14.88
C SER A 58 -6.70 -8.54 -15.09
N ASP A 59 -7.92 -8.99 -15.40
CA ASP A 59 -9.10 -8.13 -15.54
C ASP A 59 -9.53 -7.48 -14.20
N LYS A 60 -8.99 -7.97 -13.08
CA LYS A 60 -9.23 -7.40 -11.75
C LYS A 60 -8.41 -6.15 -11.46
N ILE A 61 -7.41 -5.86 -12.28
CA ILE A 61 -6.58 -4.66 -12.16
C ILE A 61 -7.17 -3.58 -13.07
N PRO A 62 -7.46 -2.37 -12.54
CA PRO A 62 -7.95 -1.26 -13.35
C PRO A 62 -6.96 -0.87 -14.46
N SER A 63 -7.47 -0.50 -15.63
CA SER A 63 -6.63 0.09 -16.67
C SER A 63 -6.22 1.51 -16.27
N PRO A 64 -4.97 1.94 -16.53
CA PRO A 64 -4.59 3.35 -16.43
C PRO A 64 -5.38 4.19 -17.44
N ARG A 65 -5.34 5.50 -17.25
CA ARG A 65 -5.89 6.48 -18.19
C ARG A 65 -5.29 6.25 -19.59
N GLU A 66 -6.14 6.30 -20.60
CA GLU A 66 -5.67 6.28 -21.98
C GLU A 66 -5.13 7.66 -22.36
N ILE A 67 -3.87 7.70 -22.78
CA ILE A 67 -3.15 8.89 -23.23
C ILE A 67 -2.32 8.56 -24.48
N SER A 68 -1.99 9.54 -25.30
CA SER A 68 -1.13 9.32 -26.49
C SER A 68 0.36 9.31 -26.14
N ASP A 69 1.21 8.82 -27.04
CA ASP A 69 2.68 8.89 -26.89
C ASP A 69 3.17 10.34 -26.75
N LYS A 70 2.55 11.28 -27.47
CA LYS A 70 2.85 12.73 -27.34
C LYS A 70 2.48 13.28 -25.96
N GLU A 71 1.33 12.86 -25.43
CA GLU A 71 0.89 13.27 -24.10
C GLU A 71 1.78 12.67 -23.01
N LEU A 72 2.21 11.41 -23.16
CA LEU A 72 3.18 10.80 -22.25
C LEU A 72 4.51 11.55 -22.24
N MET A 73 5.06 11.91 -23.41
CA MET A 73 6.29 12.72 -23.48
C MET A 73 6.12 14.06 -22.77
N LYS A 74 5.00 14.76 -23.00
CA LYS A 74 4.70 16.01 -22.30
C LYS A 74 4.65 15.84 -20.78
N ILE A 75 4.09 14.72 -20.29
CA ILE A 75 4.06 14.42 -18.85
C ILE A 75 5.47 14.16 -18.32
N LEU A 76 6.29 13.39 -19.04
CA LEU A 76 7.68 13.11 -18.66
C LEU A 76 8.59 14.35 -18.66
N GLU A 77 8.29 15.33 -19.52
CA GLU A 77 8.99 16.63 -19.55
C GLU A 77 8.46 17.62 -18.50
N SER A 78 7.29 17.36 -17.92
CA SER A 78 6.67 18.25 -16.93
C SER A 78 7.33 18.11 -15.56
N VAL A 79 7.21 19.15 -14.74
CA VAL A 79 7.79 19.17 -13.38
C VAL A 79 7.05 18.21 -12.44
N ASP A 80 5.78 17.89 -12.75
CA ASP A 80 4.96 16.99 -11.97
C ASP A 80 4.83 15.61 -12.65
N ALA A 81 5.77 14.72 -12.33
CA ALA A 81 5.78 13.34 -12.79
C ALA A 81 4.63 12.48 -12.23
N THR A 82 3.77 13.01 -11.34
CA THR A 82 2.67 12.25 -10.72
C THR A 82 1.38 12.23 -11.55
N GLN A 83 1.36 12.99 -12.65
CA GLN A 83 0.19 13.16 -13.53
C GLN A 83 -0.26 11.87 -14.23
N TYR A 84 0.63 10.90 -14.42
CA TYR A 84 0.29 9.60 -15.00
C TYR A 84 0.61 8.45 -14.05
N ARG A 85 -0.40 7.63 -13.75
CA ARG A 85 -0.27 6.48 -12.84
C ARG A 85 -0.64 5.19 -13.57
N VAL A 86 0.15 4.15 -13.33
CA VAL A 86 -0.10 2.80 -13.84
C VAL A 86 -0.48 1.89 -12.69
N PRO A 87 -1.76 1.49 -12.56
CA PRO A 87 -2.16 0.47 -11.61
C PRO A 87 -1.48 -0.86 -11.95
N MET A 88 -0.76 -1.42 -10.99
CA MET A 88 -0.16 -2.75 -11.10
C MET A 88 -0.17 -3.46 -9.74
N SER A 89 -0.13 -4.78 -9.76
CA SER A 89 0.06 -5.59 -8.57
C SER A 89 1.42 -6.27 -8.63
N ILE A 90 2.24 -6.07 -7.60
CA ILE A 90 3.55 -6.71 -7.45
C ILE A 90 3.37 -7.87 -6.46
N GLY A 91 3.51 -9.11 -6.94
CA GLY A 91 3.42 -10.35 -6.15
C GLY A 91 4.56 -10.50 -5.16
N GLN A 92 4.61 -11.63 -4.45
CA GLN A 92 5.75 -11.96 -3.59
C GLN A 92 6.95 -12.43 -4.43
N ALA A 93 8.16 -12.22 -3.91
CA ALA A 93 9.37 -12.73 -4.55
C ALA A 93 9.43 -14.24 -4.37
N HIS A 94 9.81 -14.97 -5.42
CA HIS A 94 10.01 -16.42 -5.34
C HIS A 94 11.29 -16.84 -6.07
N VAL A 95 11.80 -18.03 -5.72
CA VAL A 95 13.07 -18.55 -6.24
C VAL A 95 12.77 -19.66 -7.23
N GLU A 96 13.37 -19.55 -8.42
CA GLU A 96 13.22 -20.53 -9.50
C GLU A 96 14.60 -20.99 -9.98
N LEU A 97 14.62 -22.13 -10.69
CA LEU A 97 15.83 -22.64 -11.33
C LEU A 97 15.92 -22.19 -12.79
N ASP A 98 17.08 -21.67 -13.18
CA ASP A 98 17.35 -21.36 -14.58
C ASP A 98 17.70 -22.61 -15.42
N ASN A 99 17.92 -22.44 -16.72
CA ASN A 99 18.29 -23.55 -17.62
C ASN A 99 19.62 -24.22 -17.23
N LYS A 100 20.45 -23.58 -16.40
CA LYS A 100 21.71 -24.11 -15.86
C LYS A 100 21.54 -24.65 -14.43
N ARG A 101 20.30 -24.80 -13.95
CA ARG A 101 19.94 -25.21 -12.59
C ARG A 101 20.52 -24.30 -11.50
N GLN A 102 20.73 -23.02 -11.81
CA GLN A 102 21.11 -22.01 -10.83
C GLN A 102 19.85 -21.31 -10.30
N GLY A 103 19.82 -21.06 -8.99
CA GLY A 103 18.75 -20.28 -8.36
C GLY A 103 18.72 -18.85 -8.90
N CYS A 104 17.52 -18.36 -9.17
CA CYS A 104 17.27 -16.99 -9.59
C CYS A 104 16.00 -16.46 -8.96
N THR A 105 15.95 -15.14 -8.72
CA THR A 105 14.78 -14.49 -8.12
C THR A 105 13.80 -14.10 -9.19
N VAL A 106 12.52 -14.37 -8.96
CA VAL A 106 11.42 -14.07 -9.86
C VAL A 106 10.40 -13.19 -9.14
N TYR A 107 9.90 -12.19 -9.87
CA TYR A 107 8.83 -11.31 -9.42
C TYR A 107 7.67 -11.34 -10.40
N ASP A 108 6.46 -11.54 -9.89
CA ASP A 108 5.23 -11.52 -10.69
C ASP A 108 4.61 -10.12 -10.64
N VAL A 109 4.47 -9.48 -11.80
CA VAL A 109 3.86 -8.14 -11.92
C VAL A 109 2.64 -8.25 -12.82
N ALA A 110 1.47 -8.01 -12.26
CA ALA A 110 0.21 -8.07 -12.98
C ALA A 110 -0.29 -6.67 -13.34
N ILE A 111 -0.79 -6.51 -14.57
CA ILE A 111 -1.41 -5.28 -15.09
C ILE A 111 -2.73 -5.56 -15.83
N ASN A 112 -3.46 -4.50 -16.17
CA ASN A 112 -4.67 -4.64 -16.98
C ASN A 112 -4.34 -5.14 -18.42
N PRO A 113 -5.13 -6.06 -19.01
CA PRO A 113 -4.89 -6.59 -20.36
C PRO A 113 -4.89 -5.54 -21.49
N THR A 114 -5.71 -4.49 -21.39
CA THR A 114 -5.76 -3.41 -22.39
C THR A 114 -4.44 -2.65 -22.40
N PHE A 115 -3.95 -2.28 -21.21
CA PHE A 115 -2.65 -1.63 -21.07
C PHE A 115 -1.50 -2.54 -21.51
N TYR A 116 -1.54 -3.82 -21.15
CA TYR A 116 -0.57 -4.80 -21.63
C TYR A 116 -0.49 -4.85 -23.17
N SER A 117 -1.63 -4.76 -23.85
CA SER A 117 -1.68 -4.71 -25.32
C SER A 117 -1.03 -3.44 -25.86
N LYS A 118 -1.21 -2.31 -25.18
CA LYS A 118 -0.53 -1.05 -25.50
C LYS A 118 0.99 -1.15 -25.36
N LEU A 119 1.49 -1.81 -24.31
CA LEU A 119 2.94 -2.02 -24.10
C LEU A 119 3.56 -2.83 -25.25
N LYS A 120 2.82 -3.76 -25.85
CA LYS A 120 3.31 -4.53 -27.00
C LYS A 120 3.44 -3.70 -28.28
N ASN A 121 2.64 -2.65 -28.40
CA ASN A 121 2.53 -1.85 -29.62
C ASN A 121 3.33 -0.53 -29.56
N SER A 122 3.82 -0.12 -28.38
CA SER A 122 4.63 1.10 -28.20
C SER A 122 5.83 0.84 -27.29
N GLU A 123 7.04 0.96 -27.87
CA GLU A 123 8.30 0.83 -27.13
C GLU A 123 8.48 1.93 -26.07
N LEU A 124 7.91 3.12 -26.31
CA LEU A 124 7.91 4.23 -25.36
C LEU A 124 7.14 3.85 -24.08
N PHE A 125 5.90 3.38 -24.24
CA PHE A 125 5.09 2.93 -23.09
C PHE A 125 5.70 1.72 -22.41
N HIS A 126 6.28 0.79 -23.17
CA HIS A 126 6.97 -0.36 -22.62
C HIS A 126 8.15 0.05 -21.72
N SER A 127 9.01 0.95 -22.21
CA SER A 127 10.18 1.43 -21.47
C SER A 127 9.76 2.22 -20.23
N PHE A 128 8.78 3.13 -20.38
CA PHE A 128 8.20 3.87 -19.27
C PHE A 128 7.62 2.94 -18.18
N PHE A 129 6.85 1.93 -18.59
CA PHE A 129 6.28 0.96 -17.66
C PHE A 129 7.37 0.19 -16.90
N LEU A 130 8.42 -0.27 -17.59
CA LEU A 130 9.51 -1.01 -16.94
C LEU A 130 10.26 -0.14 -15.92
N THR A 131 10.44 1.16 -16.18
CA THR A 131 11.00 2.09 -15.19
C THR A 131 10.18 2.09 -13.90
N ILE A 132 8.85 2.21 -14.00
CA ILE A 132 7.96 2.17 -12.83
C ILE A 132 8.05 0.81 -12.12
N VAL A 133 8.09 -0.29 -12.89
CA VAL A 133 8.23 -1.64 -12.31
C VAL A 133 9.52 -1.77 -11.53
N PHE A 134 10.65 -1.29 -12.06
CA PHE A 134 11.93 -1.34 -11.37
C PHE A 134 11.88 -0.52 -10.09
N GLU A 135 11.45 0.74 -10.15
CA GLU A 135 11.32 1.60 -8.96
C GLU A 135 10.39 0.98 -7.91
N GLY A 136 9.27 0.39 -8.35
CA GLY A 136 8.33 -0.31 -7.48
C GLY A 136 8.94 -1.54 -6.80
N LEU A 137 9.71 -2.34 -7.53
CA LEU A 137 10.41 -3.50 -6.98
C LEU A 137 11.54 -3.10 -6.03
N GLU A 138 12.36 -2.13 -6.42
CA GLU A 138 13.46 -1.60 -5.62
C GLU A 138 12.95 -1.02 -4.29
N SER A 139 11.88 -0.23 -4.34
CA SER A 139 11.24 0.33 -3.15
C SER A 139 10.61 -0.76 -2.27
N LYS A 140 9.89 -1.73 -2.86
CA LYS A 140 9.18 -2.78 -2.12
C LYS A 140 10.13 -3.78 -1.45
N TYR A 141 11.23 -4.13 -2.12
CA TYR A 141 12.15 -5.19 -1.67
C TYR A 141 13.50 -4.66 -1.17
N ASN A 142 13.73 -3.35 -1.24
CA ASN A 142 15.01 -2.71 -0.92
C ASN A 142 16.18 -3.37 -1.69
N ILE A 143 15.99 -3.51 -3.00
CA ILE A 143 16.96 -4.06 -3.96
C ILE A 143 17.38 -2.98 -4.95
N GLU A 144 18.42 -3.25 -5.74
CA GLU A 144 18.83 -2.41 -6.86
C GLU A 144 18.91 -3.26 -8.13
N LEU A 145 18.26 -2.79 -9.19
CA LEU A 145 18.12 -3.49 -10.46
C LEU A 145 18.90 -2.76 -11.56
N GLU A 146 19.62 -3.51 -12.39
CA GLU A 146 20.25 -2.94 -13.57
C GLU A 146 19.19 -2.36 -14.53
N ARG A 147 19.53 -1.25 -15.18
CA ARG A 147 18.68 -0.62 -16.20
C ARG A 147 18.86 -1.22 -17.59
N THR A 148 19.55 -2.35 -17.69
CA THR A 148 19.68 -3.15 -18.91
C THR A 148 18.90 -4.45 -18.77
N TRP A 149 17.98 -4.70 -19.68
CA TRP A 149 17.11 -5.88 -19.64
C TRP A 149 16.97 -6.55 -21.01
N ALA A 150 16.53 -7.81 -21.00
CA ALA A 150 16.21 -8.58 -22.19
C ALA A 150 14.82 -9.21 -22.05
N VAL A 151 13.99 -9.10 -23.09
CA VAL A 151 12.70 -9.79 -23.18
C VAL A 151 12.92 -11.22 -23.68
N LEU A 152 12.43 -12.23 -22.96
CA LEU A 152 12.51 -13.61 -23.41
C LEU A 152 11.43 -13.91 -24.46
N LYS A 153 11.84 -14.32 -25.66
CA LYS A 153 10.91 -14.56 -26.79
C LYS A 153 10.13 -15.88 -26.69
N ASN A 154 10.71 -16.89 -26.06
CA ASN A 154 10.17 -18.26 -26.04
C ASN A 154 9.56 -18.66 -24.69
N LYS A 155 9.38 -17.72 -23.77
CA LYS A 155 8.90 -17.98 -22.41
C LYS A 155 7.92 -16.90 -21.97
N LYS A 156 6.72 -17.31 -21.56
CA LYS A 156 5.64 -16.40 -21.10
C LYS A 156 5.60 -16.19 -19.59
N CYS A 157 6.19 -17.13 -18.84
CA CYS A 157 6.31 -17.09 -17.40
C CYS A 157 7.55 -17.89 -16.98
N MET A 158 8.26 -17.39 -15.98
CA MET A 158 9.31 -18.09 -15.25
C MET A 158 8.70 -18.67 -13.98
N GLY A 159 8.68 -20.00 -13.86
CA GLY A 159 8.08 -20.65 -12.71
C GLY A 159 6.56 -20.72 -12.73
N SER A 160 5.98 -21.04 -11.58
CA SER A 160 4.53 -21.05 -11.34
C SER A 160 4.08 -19.68 -10.84
N LEU A 161 2.99 -19.15 -11.40
CA LEU A 161 2.42 -17.88 -10.94
C LEU A 161 1.74 -18.06 -9.59
N HIS A 162 2.12 -17.23 -8.64
CA HIS A 162 1.50 -17.19 -7.32
C HIS A 162 0.23 -16.32 -7.32
N PRO A 163 -0.74 -16.58 -6.44
CA PRO A 163 -1.89 -15.70 -6.25
C PRO A 163 -1.49 -14.31 -5.78
N HIS A 164 -2.19 -13.28 -6.27
CA HIS A 164 -2.07 -11.90 -5.83
C HIS A 164 -3.28 -11.52 -4.99
N CYS A 165 -3.06 -10.75 -3.91
CA CYS A 165 -4.12 -10.12 -3.15
C CYS A 165 -4.19 -8.63 -3.49
N ILE A 166 -5.36 -8.17 -3.93
CA ILE A 166 -5.64 -6.75 -4.20
C ILE A 166 -6.87 -6.30 -3.41
N ARG A 167 -7.01 -4.99 -3.23
CA ARG A 167 -8.22 -4.42 -2.63
C ARG A 167 -9.30 -4.23 -3.70
N SER A 168 -10.52 -4.63 -3.39
CA SER A 168 -11.70 -4.59 -4.25
C SER A 168 -12.19 -3.16 -4.57
N LYS A 169 -11.74 -2.15 -3.80
CA LYS A 169 -12.05 -0.73 -4.04
C LYS A 169 -10.77 0.11 -4.06
N SER A 170 -10.59 0.91 -5.11
CA SER A 170 -9.58 1.97 -5.15
C SER A 170 -9.98 3.07 -4.18
N LYS A 171 -9.15 3.37 -3.17
CA LYS A 171 -9.32 4.63 -2.42
C LYS A 171 -9.10 5.80 -3.37
N PRO A 172 -9.90 6.87 -3.30
CA PRO A 172 -9.63 8.07 -4.09
C PRO A 172 -8.24 8.60 -3.72
N VAL A 173 -7.45 8.88 -4.76
CA VAL A 173 -6.12 9.45 -4.64
C VAL A 173 -6.27 10.96 -4.55
N ILE A 174 -5.60 11.57 -3.57
CA ILE A 174 -5.52 13.03 -3.46
C ILE A 174 -4.55 13.50 -4.54
N MET A 175 -5.02 14.30 -5.49
CA MET A 175 -4.19 14.96 -6.50
C MET A 175 -3.98 16.41 -6.03
N GLU A 176 -2.74 16.88 -6.07
CA GLU A 176 -2.42 18.29 -5.84
C GLU A 176 -2.84 19.07 -7.10
N MET A 177 -3.57 20.18 -6.94
CA MET A 177 -4.00 21.04 -8.05
C MET A 177 -2.96 22.14 -8.26
N ASP A 178 -2.60 22.43 -9.50
CA ASP A 178 -1.77 23.59 -9.86
C ASP A 178 -2.59 24.89 -9.69
N ASP A 179 -2.07 25.85 -8.92
CA ASP A 179 -2.60 27.20 -8.72
C ASP A 179 -2.44 28.09 -9.97
N ASN A 180 -2.97 27.67 -11.12
CA ASN A 180 -2.97 28.52 -12.33
C ASN A 180 -4.24 28.34 -13.16
N GLN A 181 -5.33 28.90 -12.63
CA GLN A 181 -6.27 29.74 -13.38
C GLN A 181 -7.18 30.44 -12.38
N GLY A 182 -6.93 31.73 -12.17
CA GLY A 182 -7.88 32.59 -11.50
C GLY A 182 -9.11 32.78 -12.37
N GLU A 183 -10.27 32.55 -11.78
CA GLU A 183 -11.45 33.39 -12.00
C GLU A 183 -12.30 33.36 -10.73
N ALA A 184 -12.62 34.57 -10.27
CA ALA A 184 -13.16 34.85 -8.95
C ALA A 184 -14.59 34.37 -8.78
N ILE A 185 -14.86 33.71 -7.65
CA ILE A 185 -16.17 33.76 -6.99
C ILE A 185 -15.96 34.21 -5.55
N LYS A 186 -16.19 35.51 -5.40
CA LYS A 186 -16.56 36.32 -4.22
C LYS A 186 -16.45 35.63 -2.85
N GLU A 187 -15.46 36.12 -2.11
CA GLU A 187 -15.47 36.21 -0.66
C GLU A 187 -16.73 36.97 -0.19
N GLU A 188 -17.50 36.36 0.72
CA GLU A 188 -18.20 37.11 1.74
C GLU A 188 -17.46 36.85 3.06
N ASP A 189 -16.83 37.91 3.55
CA ASP A 189 -16.22 38.05 4.87
C ASP A 189 -17.19 37.62 5.98
N VAL A 190 -16.72 36.85 6.98
CA VAL A 190 -16.38 37.40 8.30
C VAL A 190 -15.39 36.49 9.07
N ASN A 191 -14.32 37.13 9.52
CA ASN A 191 -13.53 36.89 10.75
C ASN A 191 -12.34 35.93 10.77
N SER A 192 -11.20 36.54 11.12
CA SER A 192 -9.91 35.96 11.50
C SER A 192 -10.00 34.91 12.61
N ASP A 193 -9.45 33.72 12.37
CA ASP A 193 -8.55 33.00 13.29
C ASP A 193 -7.97 31.75 12.60
N SER A 194 -6.67 31.54 12.78
CA SER A 194 -5.85 30.45 12.20
C SER A 194 -6.47 29.06 12.40
N LYS A 195 -7.12 28.50 11.38
CA LYS A 195 -7.75 27.18 11.46
C LYS A 195 -6.73 26.06 11.31
N ALA A 196 -6.42 25.43 12.44
CA ALA A 196 -5.74 24.14 12.49
C ALA A 196 -6.58 23.05 11.81
N SER A 197 -5.93 22.21 11.00
CA SER A 197 -6.58 21.11 10.27
C SER A 197 -6.89 19.95 11.21
N THR A 198 -8.03 19.26 11.07
CA THR A 198 -8.30 18.06 11.88
C THR A 198 -7.57 16.84 11.28
N PRO A 199 -6.64 16.20 12.01
CA PRO A 199 -5.92 15.04 11.51
C PRO A 199 -6.84 13.82 11.41
N LYS A 200 -6.56 12.93 10.45
CA LYS A 200 -7.29 11.66 10.32
C LYS A 200 -6.87 10.73 11.46
N TYR A 201 -7.84 10.12 12.11
CA TYR A 201 -7.60 9.17 13.20
C TYR A 201 -8.45 7.90 13.06
N LYS A 202 -8.05 6.84 13.76
CA LYS A 202 -8.82 5.62 13.95
C LYS A 202 -8.79 5.22 15.42
N ILE A 203 -9.90 4.71 15.93
CA ILE A 203 -9.98 4.13 17.27
C ILE A 203 -10.16 2.62 17.09
N LEU A 204 -9.22 1.86 17.63
CA LEU A 204 -9.23 0.40 17.69
C LEU A 204 -9.55 -0.04 19.11
N ARG A 205 -10.22 -1.19 19.22
CA ARG A 205 -10.65 -1.80 20.47
C ARG A 205 -9.87 -3.09 20.67
N GLU A 206 -9.21 -3.25 21.81
CA GLU A 206 -8.50 -4.47 22.17
C GLU A 206 -9.02 -4.98 23.53
N PRO A 207 -9.56 -6.20 23.63
CA PRO A 207 -9.89 -7.12 22.54
C PRO A 207 -11.04 -6.59 21.62
N PRO A 208 -11.06 -6.99 20.33
CA PRO A 208 -12.06 -6.51 19.35
C PRO A 208 -13.46 -7.10 19.53
N GLN A 209 -13.58 -8.20 20.28
CA GLN A 209 -14.85 -8.82 20.65
C GLN A 209 -15.07 -8.67 22.16
N GLY A 210 -16.22 -8.13 22.57
CA GLY A 210 -16.55 -7.88 23.97
C GLY A 210 -16.32 -6.43 24.42
N ARG A 211 -16.23 -6.21 25.74
CA ARG A 211 -15.86 -4.91 26.33
C ARG A 211 -14.34 -4.74 26.15
N PRO A 212 -13.87 -3.67 25.46
CA PRO A 212 -12.45 -3.47 25.27
C PRO A 212 -11.76 -3.17 26.61
N GLU A 213 -10.58 -3.75 26.80
CA GLU A 213 -9.66 -3.43 27.90
C GLU A 213 -8.78 -2.23 27.54
N PHE A 214 -8.53 -2.01 26.25
CA PHE A 214 -7.76 -0.90 25.73
C PHE A 214 -8.43 -0.28 24.51
N LEU A 215 -8.35 1.05 24.43
CA LEU A 215 -8.61 1.83 23.22
C LEU A 215 -7.26 2.27 22.63
N VAL A 216 -7.02 1.92 21.37
CA VAL A 216 -5.81 2.33 20.65
C VAL A 216 -6.21 3.34 19.58
N ILE A 217 -5.79 4.59 19.75
CA ILE A 217 -6.05 5.68 18.81
C ILE A 217 -4.83 5.89 17.92
N GLU A 218 -4.98 5.64 16.62
CA GLU A 218 -3.96 5.92 15.62
C GLU A 218 -4.27 7.24 14.92
N ILE A 219 -3.48 8.28 15.19
CA ILE A 219 -3.64 9.63 14.65
C ILE A 219 -2.55 9.89 13.59
N LEU A 220 -2.95 10.16 12.35
CA LEU A 220 -2.02 10.45 11.27
C LEU A 220 -1.64 11.93 11.27
N LEU A 221 -0.34 12.21 11.43
CA LEU A 221 0.23 13.55 11.49
C LEU A 221 1.34 13.71 10.44
N PRO A 222 1.01 13.65 9.13
CA PRO A 222 2.01 13.72 8.06
C PRO A 222 2.78 15.05 8.03
N GLY A 223 2.16 16.14 8.51
CA GLY A 223 2.75 17.47 8.55
C GLY A 223 3.77 17.74 9.67
N ILE A 224 4.04 16.78 10.56
CA ILE A 224 5.00 16.95 11.67
C ILE A 224 6.29 16.14 11.49
N LYS A 225 7.43 16.81 11.66
CA LYS A 225 8.77 16.19 11.63
C LYS A 225 9.20 15.69 13.01
N SER A 226 8.61 16.24 14.07
CA SER A 226 8.89 15.94 15.47
C SER A 226 7.66 16.23 16.32
N THR A 227 7.53 15.56 17.47
CA THR A 227 6.49 15.82 18.48
C THR A 227 6.81 17.02 19.39
N LYS A 228 7.88 17.77 19.11
CA LYS A 228 8.33 18.89 19.97
C LYS A 228 7.29 20.00 20.06
N ASP A 229 6.46 20.14 19.03
CA ASP A 229 5.43 21.16 18.92
C ASP A 229 4.02 20.56 19.05
N ALA A 230 3.90 19.30 19.51
CA ALA A 230 2.63 18.59 19.67
C ALA A 230 2.29 18.38 21.15
N THR A 231 1.12 18.84 21.57
CA THR A 231 0.54 18.66 22.91
C THR A 231 -0.62 17.67 22.81
N LEU A 232 -0.57 16.60 23.59
CA LEU A 232 -1.64 15.60 23.69
C LEU A 232 -2.15 15.60 25.14
N ASP A 233 -3.41 15.94 25.31
CA ASP A 233 -4.12 15.89 26.58
C ASP A 233 -5.14 14.76 26.53
N VAL A 234 -5.06 13.83 27.46
CA VAL A 234 -6.00 12.72 27.64
C VAL A 234 -6.81 13.02 28.89
N GLY A 235 -8.13 13.01 28.77
CA GLY A 235 -9.08 13.08 29.87
C GLY A 235 -9.82 11.73 30.03
N GLU A 236 -10.79 11.69 30.94
CA GLU A 236 -11.56 10.47 31.25
C GLU A 236 -12.36 9.98 30.04
N ASP A 237 -13.01 10.88 29.31
CA ASP A 237 -13.88 10.58 28.17
C ASP A 237 -13.48 11.34 26.90
N ARG A 238 -12.33 12.02 26.89
CA ARG A 238 -11.95 12.93 25.81
C ARG A 238 -10.45 12.96 25.55
N VAL A 239 -10.05 13.06 24.29
CA VAL A 239 -8.65 13.23 23.88
C VAL A 239 -8.52 14.48 23.02
N LEU A 240 -7.61 15.36 23.42
CA LEU A 240 -7.29 16.60 22.73
C LEU A 240 -5.85 16.55 22.24
N LEU A 241 -5.63 16.80 20.96
CA LEU A 241 -4.29 16.94 20.38
C LEU A 241 -4.19 18.28 19.66
N HIS A 242 -3.18 19.06 20.01
CA HIS A 242 -2.87 20.34 19.41
C HIS A 242 -1.43 20.38 18.91
N VAL A 243 -1.21 20.82 17.68
CA VAL A 243 0.12 20.90 17.06
C VAL A 243 0.41 22.32 16.60
N ASN A 244 1.47 22.92 17.14
CA ASN A 244 1.91 24.26 16.82
C ASN A 244 2.87 24.33 15.62
N PRO A 245 2.88 25.44 14.85
CA PRO A 245 1.89 26.54 14.88
C PRO A 245 0.60 26.10 14.18
N ALA A 246 -0.49 25.93 14.95
CA ALA A 246 -1.86 25.59 14.53
C ALA A 246 -1.95 24.68 13.28
N LYS A 247 -1.14 23.62 13.19
CA LYS A 247 -1.16 22.69 12.04
C LYS A 247 -2.26 21.66 12.18
N TYR A 248 -2.41 21.13 13.39
CA TYR A 248 -3.43 20.12 13.69
C TYR A 248 -4.14 20.41 15.00
N HIS A 249 -5.46 20.30 14.98
CA HIS A 249 -6.29 20.29 16.18
C HIS A 249 -7.28 19.13 16.08
N LEU A 250 -7.24 18.28 17.09
CA LEU A 250 -8.07 17.08 17.17
C LEU A 250 -8.72 17.05 18.54
N ASP A 251 -9.99 16.73 18.51
CA ASP A 251 -10.85 16.65 19.67
C ASP A 251 -11.75 15.43 19.49
N ILE A 252 -11.53 14.41 20.32
CA ILE A 252 -12.19 13.10 20.23
C ILE A 252 -12.92 12.83 21.54
N ASN A 253 -14.22 12.54 21.44
CA ASN A 253 -14.97 11.94 22.54
C ASN A 253 -14.76 10.42 22.50
N LEU A 254 -14.33 9.86 23.62
CA LEU A 254 -14.06 8.43 23.78
C LEU A 254 -15.37 7.68 24.04
N PRO A 255 -15.53 6.48 23.47
CA PRO A 255 -16.72 5.66 23.68
C PRO A 255 -16.76 4.96 25.06
N PHE A 256 -15.66 4.99 25.82
CA PHE A 256 -15.55 4.42 27.16
C PHE A 256 -14.65 5.32 28.02
N GLU A 257 -14.88 5.33 29.32
CA GLU A 257 -14.01 6.01 30.29
C GLU A 257 -12.64 5.31 30.37
N VAL A 258 -11.56 6.10 30.41
CA VAL A 258 -10.18 5.59 30.38
C VAL A 258 -9.37 6.03 31.60
N ASP A 259 -8.43 5.16 32.01
CA ASP A 259 -7.48 5.42 33.10
C ASP A 259 -6.36 6.34 32.57
N ASN A 260 -6.46 7.64 32.89
CA ASN A 260 -5.51 8.65 32.42
C ASN A 260 -4.09 8.41 32.97
N ASP A 261 -3.96 7.84 34.17
CA ASP A 261 -2.66 7.64 34.83
C ASP A 261 -1.82 6.54 34.15
N LYS A 262 -2.46 5.66 33.38
CA LYS A 262 -1.83 4.53 32.67
C LYS A 262 -1.85 4.68 31.15
N CYS A 263 -2.19 5.85 30.63
CA CYS A 263 -2.16 6.09 29.19
C CYS A 263 -0.72 6.12 28.65
N GLY A 264 -0.55 5.66 27.40
CA GLY A 264 0.73 5.68 26.71
C GLY A 264 0.59 6.28 25.31
N ALA A 265 1.58 7.05 24.87
CA ALA A 265 1.59 7.62 23.52
C ALA A 265 2.94 7.41 22.83
N GLN A 266 2.92 6.97 21.59
CA GLN A 266 4.12 6.68 20.79
C GLN A 266 3.99 7.29 19.39
N PHE A 267 4.97 8.10 18.98
CA PHE A 267 5.01 8.66 17.63
C PHE A 267 6.04 7.98 16.75
N ASN A 268 5.58 7.33 15.69
CA ASN A 268 6.45 6.73 14.70
C ASN A 268 6.86 7.75 13.63
N ARG A 269 8.12 8.19 13.67
CA ARG A 269 8.65 9.22 12.76
C ARG A 269 8.73 8.79 11.29
N LYS A 270 8.75 7.48 11.01
CA LYS A 270 8.78 6.92 9.66
C LYS A 270 7.38 6.90 9.05
N THR A 271 6.39 6.42 9.80
CA THR A 271 4.99 6.31 9.31
C THR A 271 4.18 7.57 9.55
N LYS A 272 4.68 8.52 10.35
CA LYS A 272 3.99 9.76 10.77
C LYS A 272 2.68 9.50 11.51
N VAL A 273 2.64 8.41 12.29
CA VAL A 273 1.47 8.01 13.09
C VAL A 273 1.79 8.20 14.57
N LEU A 274 0.89 8.88 15.29
CA LEU A 274 0.85 8.94 16.75
C LEU A 274 -0.14 7.87 17.22
N THR A 275 0.35 6.87 17.93
CA THR A 275 -0.46 5.81 18.54
C THR A 275 -0.64 6.14 20.01
N VAL A 276 -1.89 6.29 20.46
CA VAL A 276 -2.27 6.55 21.85
C VAL A 276 -2.99 5.31 22.37
N THR A 277 -2.43 4.65 23.37
CA THR A 277 -3.00 3.48 24.04
C THR A 277 -3.63 3.92 25.35
N LEU A 278 -4.92 3.69 25.49
CA LEU A 278 -5.75 4.14 26.60
C LEU A 278 -6.38 2.92 27.28
N PRO A 279 -6.02 2.59 28.52
CA PRO A 279 -6.68 1.52 29.26
C PRO A 279 -8.11 1.94 29.63
N VAL A 280 -9.10 1.07 29.39
CA VAL A 280 -10.51 1.33 29.70
C VAL A 280 -10.78 0.99 31.16
N LEU A 281 -11.50 1.87 31.86
CA LEU A 281 -11.95 1.60 33.23
C LEU A 281 -13.05 0.53 33.21
N THR A 282 -12.84 -0.53 33.99
CA THR A 282 -13.89 -1.49 34.33
C THR A 282 -14.73 -0.89 35.45
N GLU A 283 -16.00 -0.57 35.16
CA GLU A 283 -16.97 -0.30 36.24
C GLU A 283 -17.02 -1.53 37.16
N SER A 284 -16.86 -1.26 38.46
CA SER A 284 -17.03 -2.24 39.53
C SER A 284 -18.50 -2.52 39.79
#